data_AF-S7QPN5-F1
#
_entry.id   AF-S7QPN5-F1
#
_cell.length_a   1.000
_cell.length_b   1.000
_cell.length_c   1.000
_cell.angle_alpha   90.00
_cell.angle_beta   90.00
_cell.angle_gamma   90.00
#
_symmetry.space_group_name_H-M   'P 1'
#
loop_
_entity.id
_entity.type
_entity.pdbx_description
1 polymer ?
#
loop_
_entity_poly.entity_id
_entity_poly.type
_entity_poly.pdbx_seq_one_letter_code
_entity_poly.pdbx_strand_id
1 'polypeptide(L)'
;MTAPELAQPGAPTTTAQHTHPKAGLTIRALDPTKLTPADFISISGKTYIRTRASSDQPSRLLHQHALSYCGAEGAGTHGLLYWHAEPGAPPPRSERPRPPPTLLSFAAGSDLRKPNGHVWGTTLFSVARFSVHDTFRTALLSQGTGDARSAGQGRLQLRDGAWLLGRSRAQVLRFHTLFQNDHRPLYRGKCFLQFERSELAEHRGKRTVVLRIAKIVEIAEAENRIPNPMAPYPREGDLVCVPRRGPGSRTEPWVPWWVDVDSEKRSSGQASCLRVLFEDEGTPGEANAPGRD
;
A
#
# COMPACT_ATOMS: atom_id res chain seq x y z
N MET A 1 11.33 72.89 -35.99
CA MET A 1 12.13 71.83 -35.34
C MET A 1 11.15 70.95 -34.60
N THR A 2 10.71 69.87 -35.24
CA THR A 2 9.63 68.99 -34.74
C THR A 2 10.26 67.61 -34.62
N ALA A 3 10.34 67.08 -33.40
CA ALA A 3 10.93 65.78 -33.11
C ALA A 3 9.97 64.65 -33.55
N PRO A 4 10.48 63.50 -34.02
CA PRO A 4 9.62 62.37 -34.38
C PRO A 4 9.25 61.54 -33.14
N GLU A 5 8.00 61.09 -33.17
CA GLU A 5 7.33 60.23 -32.20
C GLU A 5 7.90 58.80 -32.23
N LEU A 6 8.37 58.32 -31.08
CA LEU A 6 8.90 56.97 -30.88
C LEU A 6 7.75 55.97 -30.76
N ALA A 7 7.63 55.09 -31.76
CA ALA A 7 6.73 53.95 -31.75
C ALA A 7 7.06 52.97 -30.61
N GLN A 8 6.04 52.58 -29.83
CA GLN A 8 6.14 51.48 -28.86
C GLN A 8 5.97 50.12 -29.56
N PRO A 9 6.73 49.08 -29.17
CA PRO A 9 6.56 47.74 -29.71
C PRO A 9 5.29 47.08 -29.19
N GLY A 10 4.43 46.63 -30.10
CA GLY A 10 3.23 45.87 -29.80
C GLY A 10 3.55 44.57 -29.06
N ALA A 11 2.87 44.34 -27.93
CA ALA A 11 2.94 43.09 -27.19
C ALA A 11 2.41 41.92 -28.03
N PRO A 12 3.03 40.73 -27.98
CA PRO A 12 2.51 39.57 -28.68
C PRO A 12 1.24 39.04 -27.99
N THR A 13 0.10 39.27 -28.61
CA THR A 13 -1.16 38.60 -28.29
C THR A 13 -1.01 37.11 -28.55
N THR A 14 -0.68 36.35 -27.51
CA THR A 14 -0.66 34.88 -27.57
C THR A 14 -2.09 34.38 -27.47
N THR A 15 -2.72 34.16 -28.63
CA THR A 15 -4.01 33.47 -28.75
C THR A 15 -3.84 32.00 -28.35
N ALA A 16 -4.20 31.67 -27.10
CA ALA A 16 -4.25 30.29 -26.63
C ALA A 16 -5.42 29.56 -27.30
N GLN A 17 -5.10 28.73 -28.30
CA GLN A 17 -6.03 27.73 -28.82
C GLN A 17 -6.26 26.66 -27.76
N HIS A 18 -7.39 26.76 -27.04
CA HIS A 18 -7.91 25.71 -26.16
C HIS A 18 -8.43 24.53 -26.99
N THR A 19 -7.52 23.73 -27.55
CA THR A 19 -7.82 22.33 -27.87
C THR A 19 -7.50 21.52 -26.62
N HIS A 20 -8.53 21.05 -25.90
CA HIS A 20 -8.34 20.15 -24.77
C HIS A 20 -8.33 18.71 -25.27
N PRO A 21 -7.17 18.05 -25.44
CA PRO A 21 -7.16 16.60 -25.52
C PRO A 21 -7.66 16.04 -24.18
N LYS A 22 -8.59 15.08 -24.24
CA LYS A 22 -9.06 14.24 -23.10
C LYS A 22 -7.94 13.32 -22.54
N ALA A 23 -6.69 13.74 -22.61
CA ALA A 23 -5.57 12.99 -22.09
C ALA A 23 -5.56 13.14 -20.57
N GLY A 24 -5.72 12.01 -19.86
CA GLY A 24 -5.50 11.98 -18.41
C GLY A 24 -4.05 12.36 -18.09
N LEU A 25 -3.84 12.93 -16.91
CA LEU A 25 -2.51 13.22 -16.37
C LEU A 25 -1.68 11.95 -16.29
N THR A 26 -0.47 11.97 -16.83
CA THR A 26 0.47 10.86 -16.68
C THR A 26 1.37 11.14 -15.48
N ILE A 27 1.29 10.33 -14.43
CA ILE A 27 2.17 10.43 -13.26
C ILE A 27 3.47 9.69 -13.59
N ARG A 28 4.56 10.45 -13.73
CA ARG A 28 5.91 9.93 -13.98
C ARG A 28 6.71 9.81 -12.69
N ALA A 29 6.54 10.79 -11.80
CA ALA A 29 7.24 10.82 -10.54
C ALA A 29 6.38 11.32 -9.37
N LEU A 30 6.65 10.77 -8.20
CA LEU A 30 6.14 11.24 -6.91
C LEU A 30 7.28 11.59 -5.95
N ASP A 31 8.50 11.06 -6.15
CA ASP A 31 9.68 11.52 -5.41
C ASP A 31 9.97 13.00 -5.72
N PRO A 32 9.96 13.91 -4.72
CA PRO A 32 10.22 15.33 -4.92
C PRO A 32 11.52 15.64 -5.66
N THR A 33 12.54 14.78 -5.52
CA THR A 33 13.85 14.94 -6.17
C THR A 33 13.84 14.61 -7.67
N LYS A 34 12.78 13.96 -8.16
CA LYS A 34 12.61 13.53 -9.55
C LYS A 34 11.53 14.32 -10.29
N LEU A 35 10.89 15.28 -9.64
CA LEU A 35 9.85 16.11 -10.26
C LEU A 35 10.46 17.07 -11.26
N THR A 36 9.81 17.20 -12.41
CA THR A 36 10.20 18.12 -13.49
C THR A 36 9.08 19.11 -13.79
N PRO A 37 9.35 20.22 -14.51
CA PRO A 37 8.29 21.13 -14.96
C PRO A 37 7.20 20.45 -15.81
N ALA A 38 7.50 19.32 -16.44
CA ALA A 38 6.52 18.55 -17.21
C ALA A 38 5.49 17.82 -16.33
N ASP A 39 5.79 17.64 -15.04
CA ASP A 39 4.87 17.04 -14.06
C ASP A 39 3.91 18.07 -13.45
N PHE A 40 4.05 19.35 -13.82
CA PHE A 40 3.24 20.44 -13.31
C PHE A 40 1.80 20.36 -13.84
N ILE A 41 0.84 20.47 -12.94
CA ILE A 41 -0.58 20.30 -13.25
C ILE A 41 -1.38 21.52 -12.88
N SER A 42 -2.21 21.97 -13.82
CA SER A 42 -3.28 22.93 -13.55
C SER A 42 -4.52 22.17 -13.09
N ILE A 43 -4.94 22.47 -11.86
CA ILE A 43 -6.13 21.92 -11.21
C ILE A 43 -7.25 22.97 -11.09
N SER A 44 -6.99 24.20 -11.54
CA SER A 44 -7.94 25.30 -11.60
C SER A 44 -9.25 24.88 -12.27
N GLY A 45 -10.38 25.09 -11.57
CA GLY A 45 -11.72 24.80 -12.06
C GLY A 45 -12.05 23.30 -12.21
N LYS A 46 -11.20 22.40 -11.70
CA LYS A 46 -11.44 20.95 -11.76
C LYS A 46 -11.85 20.42 -10.39
N THR A 47 -12.95 19.67 -10.35
CA THR A 47 -13.37 18.90 -9.16
C THR A 47 -12.68 17.54 -9.09
N TYR A 48 -12.14 17.06 -10.21
CA TYR A 48 -11.33 15.85 -10.24
C TYR A 48 -10.27 15.85 -11.35
N ILE A 49 -9.25 15.03 -11.16
CA ILE A 49 -8.15 14.85 -12.13
C ILE A 49 -8.06 13.37 -12.48
N ARG A 50 -8.13 13.05 -13.77
CA ARG A 50 -7.87 11.69 -14.23
C ARG A 50 -6.38 11.47 -14.34
N THR A 51 -5.89 10.39 -13.75
CA THR A 51 -4.49 10.00 -13.70
C THR A 51 -4.26 8.67 -14.40
N ARG A 52 -3.07 8.49 -14.95
CA ARG A 52 -2.54 7.28 -15.56
C ARG A 52 -1.09 7.11 -15.10
N ALA A 53 -0.64 5.88 -14.87
CA ALA A 53 0.76 5.63 -14.52
C ALA A 53 1.60 5.65 -15.80
N SER A 54 2.78 6.28 -15.73
CA SER A 54 3.81 6.10 -16.75
C SER A 54 4.41 4.71 -16.58
N SER A 55 3.84 3.70 -17.23
CA SER A 55 4.37 2.34 -17.23
C SER A 55 4.71 1.95 -18.66
N ASP A 56 5.93 1.45 -18.88
CA ASP A 56 6.34 0.82 -20.15
C ASP A 56 5.65 -0.52 -20.39
N GLN A 57 4.94 -1.07 -19.40
CA GLN A 57 4.13 -2.27 -19.62
C GLN A 57 2.82 -1.91 -20.32
N PRO A 58 2.49 -2.56 -21.44
CA PRO A 58 1.19 -2.47 -22.09
C PRO A 58 0.16 -3.25 -21.26
N SER A 59 -0.20 -2.72 -20.09
CA SER A 59 -1.30 -3.28 -19.31
C SER A 59 -2.60 -3.07 -20.10
N ARG A 60 -3.24 -4.18 -20.49
CA ARG A 60 -4.48 -4.23 -21.31
C ARG A 60 -5.70 -3.54 -20.69
N LEU A 61 -5.56 -2.91 -19.52
CA LEU A 61 -6.57 -2.11 -18.87
C LEU A 61 -5.92 -0.81 -18.38
N LEU A 62 -5.91 0.23 -19.23
CA LEU A 62 -5.62 1.59 -18.82
C LEU A 62 -6.75 2.08 -17.91
N HIS A 63 -6.76 1.66 -16.65
CA HIS A 63 -7.69 2.20 -15.67
C HIS A 63 -7.34 3.68 -15.46
N GLN A 64 -8.23 4.56 -15.93
CA GLN A 64 -8.16 5.98 -15.60
C GLN A 64 -8.69 6.14 -14.17
N HIS A 65 -7.86 6.68 -13.28
CA HIS A 65 -8.24 6.91 -11.90
C HIS A 65 -8.53 8.38 -11.66
N ALA A 66 -9.67 8.70 -11.05
CA ALA A 66 -10.05 10.08 -10.73
C ALA A 66 -9.65 10.41 -9.29
N LEU A 67 -8.78 11.40 -9.13
CA LEU A 67 -8.59 12.08 -7.85
C LEU A 67 -9.70 13.10 -7.69
N SER A 68 -10.56 12.93 -6.70
CA SER A 68 -11.54 13.95 -6.35
C SER A 68 -10.94 14.96 -5.38
N TYR A 69 -11.18 16.24 -5.63
CA TYR A 69 -10.90 17.33 -4.72
C TYR A 69 -12.19 18.12 -4.50
N CYS A 70 -12.70 18.09 -3.27
CA CYS A 70 -13.82 18.91 -2.86
C CYS A 70 -13.28 20.14 -2.10
N GLY A 71 -13.43 21.34 -2.66
CA GLY A 71 -13.46 22.55 -1.85
C GLY A 71 -12.41 23.64 -2.11
N ALA A 72 -11.99 23.92 -3.34
CA ALA A 72 -11.52 25.27 -3.62
C ALA A 72 -12.08 25.77 -4.94
N GLU A 73 -12.85 26.85 -4.84
CA GLU A 73 -13.11 27.81 -5.91
C GLU A 73 -11.84 28.65 -6.20
N GLY A 74 -10.69 27.98 -6.31
CA GLY A 74 -9.43 28.62 -6.64
C GLY A 74 -9.27 28.65 -8.16
N ALA A 75 -9.69 29.74 -8.78
CA ALA A 75 -9.17 30.08 -10.11
C ALA A 75 -7.65 30.22 -10.00
N GLY A 76 -6.91 29.55 -10.88
CA GLY A 76 -5.45 29.62 -10.95
C GLY A 76 -4.69 28.58 -10.13
N THR A 77 -5.33 27.62 -9.46
CA THR A 77 -4.62 26.60 -8.68
C THR A 77 -3.83 25.65 -9.57
N HIS A 78 -2.52 25.58 -9.35
CA HIS A 78 -1.60 24.71 -10.06
C HIS A 78 -0.53 24.19 -9.09
N GLY A 79 0.09 23.05 -9.42
CA GLY A 79 1.12 22.49 -8.56
C GLY A 79 1.64 21.14 -9.03
N LEU A 80 2.26 20.41 -8.11
CA LEU A 80 2.85 19.09 -8.34
C LEU A 80 2.23 18.09 -7.37
N LEU A 81 2.07 16.83 -7.81
CA LEU A 81 1.78 15.72 -6.91
C LEU A 81 3.11 15.13 -6.44
N TYR A 82 3.26 14.97 -5.13
CA TYR A 82 4.50 14.46 -4.57
C TYR A 82 4.22 13.58 -3.35
N TRP A 83 5.18 12.72 -3.03
CA TRP A 83 5.19 11.89 -1.83
C TRP A 83 5.90 12.65 -0.71
N HIS A 84 5.17 12.95 0.37
CA HIS A 84 5.72 13.56 1.56
C HIS A 84 6.15 12.49 2.57
N ALA A 85 7.45 12.46 2.88
CA ALA A 85 7.97 11.72 4.02
C ALA A 85 8.09 12.68 5.21
N GLU A 86 7.51 12.33 6.37
CA GLU A 86 7.60 13.20 7.54
C GLU A 86 9.07 13.41 7.97
N PRO A 87 9.50 14.66 8.21
CA PRO A 87 10.82 14.94 8.76
C PRO A 87 11.00 14.23 10.12
N GLY A 88 11.94 13.30 10.19
CA GLY A 88 12.21 12.50 11.39
C GLY A 88 11.55 11.11 11.42
N ALA A 89 10.76 10.74 10.41
CA ALA A 89 10.44 9.34 10.20
C ALA A 89 11.74 8.55 9.96
N PRO A 90 11.92 7.35 10.54
CA PRO A 90 13.11 6.55 10.31
C PRO A 90 13.28 6.37 8.80
N PRO A 91 14.43 6.74 8.20
CA PRO A 91 14.62 6.55 6.78
C PRO A 91 14.47 5.06 6.47
N PRO A 92 13.75 4.66 5.40
CA PRO A 92 13.88 3.30 4.89
C PRO A 92 15.35 3.09 4.59
N ARG A 93 15.94 2.10 5.25
CA ARG A 93 17.39 1.89 5.42
C ARG A 93 18.06 1.63 4.07
N SER A 94 18.33 2.71 3.34
CA SER A 94 19.17 2.78 2.16
C SER A 94 19.75 4.20 2.11
N GLU A 95 21.06 4.28 2.04
CA GLU A 95 21.82 5.52 2.04
C GLU A 95 21.34 6.45 0.92
N ARG A 96 21.01 7.70 1.25
CA ARG A 96 20.75 8.75 0.25
C ARG A 96 21.89 9.77 0.22
N PRO A 97 22.39 10.13 -0.99
CA PRO A 97 23.21 11.32 -1.19
C PRO A 97 22.41 12.59 -0.88
N ARG A 98 23.13 13.61 -0.38
CA ARG A 98 22.61 14.97 -0.12
C ARG A 98 22.06 15.59 -1.42
N PRO A 99 20.86 16.20 -1.43
CA PRO A 99 20.30 16.80 -2.65
C PRO A 99 21.07 18.09 -3.04
N PRO A 100 21.19 18.39 -4.36
CA PRO A 100 21.80 19.63 -4.83
C PRO A 100 20.88 20.84 -4.62
N PRO A 101 21.42 22.08 -4.58
CA PRO A 101 20.71 23.28 -4.10
C PRO A 101 19.67 23.90 -5.06
N THR A 102 19.25 23.21 -6.12
CA THR A 102 18.55 23.85 -7.26
C THR A 102 17.03 23.76 -7.27
N LEU A 103 16.38 23.13 -6.28
CA LEU A 103 14.90 23.10 -6.17
C LEU A 103 14.33 24.28 -5.35
N LEU A 104 14.80 25.49 -5.61
CA LEU A 104 14.35 26.72 -4.92
C LEU A 104 12.84 27.01 -5.09
N SER A 105 12.15 26.42 -6.08
CA SER A 105 10.72 26.62 -6.29
C SER A 105 9.81 25.75 -5.40
N PHE A 106 10.28 24.58 -4.96
CA PHE A 106 9.46 23.70 -4.11
C PHE A 106 9.36 24.25 -2.68
N ALA A 107 10.47 24.76 -2.14
CA ALA A 107 10.51 25.39 -0.82
C ALA A 107 9.69 26.70 -0.75
N ALA A 108 9.52 27.38 -1.88
CA ALA A 108 8.68 28.58 -1.99
C ALA A 108 7.19 28.24 -2.23
N GLY A 109 6.88 27.00 -2.61
CA GLY A 109 5.52 26.52 -2.79
C GLY A 109 4.79 26.33 -1.47
N SER A 110 3.48 26.52 -1.49
CA SER A 110 2.60 26.17 -0.36
C SER A 110 1.75 24.96 -0.72
N ASP A 111 1.61 24.04 0.23
CA ASP A 111 0.73 22.89 0.04
C ASP A 111 -0.72 23.33 -0.18
N LEU A 112 -1.39 22.61 -1.08
CA LEU A 112 -2.82 22.79 -1.28
C LEU A 112 -3.55 22.47 0.03
N ARG A 113 -4.44 23.36 0.47
CA ARG A 113 -5.24 23.17 1.69
C ARG A 113 -6.71 22.92 1.34
N LYS A 114 -7.39 22.19 2.22
CA LYS A 114 -8.85 22.01 2.23
C LYS A 114 -9.51 23.25 2.90
N PRO A 115 -10.83 23.47 2.74
CA PRO A 115 -11.56 24.54 3.43
C PRO A 115 -11.35 24.57 4.95
N ASN A 116 -11.10 23.39 5.55
CA ASN A 116 -10.85 23.25 6.98
C ASN A 116 -9.38 23.52 7.38
N GLY A 117 -8.56 24.09 6.49
CA GLY A 117 -7.17 24.47 6.74
C GLY A 117 -6.14 23.33 6.71
N HIS A 118 -6.59 22.06 6.72
CA HIS A 118 -5.71 20.91 6.62
C HIS A 118 -5.11 20.78 5.22
N VAL A 119 -3.86 20.33 5.14
CA VAL A 119 -3.21 19.98 3.87
C VAL A 119 -4.04 18.92 3.14
N TRP A 120 -4.24 19.14 1.85
CA TRP A 120 -4.84 18.17 0.94
C TRP A 120 -3.81 17.10 0.62
N GLY A 121 -4.16 15.85 0.87
CA GLY A 121 -3.30 14.72 0.63
C GLY A 121 -4.04 13.41 0.84
N THR A 122 -3.43 12.32 0.40
CA THR A 122 -3.87 10.95 0.67
C THR A 122 -2.78 10.23 1.45
N THR A 123 -3.16 9.34 2.36
CA THR A 123 -2.17 8.57 3.13
C THR A 123 -1.64 7.41 2.29
N LEU A 124 -0.42 6.92 2.57
CA LEU A 124 0.08 5.68 1.94
C LEU A 124 -0.88 4.52 2.16
N PHE A 125 -1.51 4.47 3.33
CA PHE A 125 -2.50 3.47 3.65
C PHE A 125 -3.73 3.57 2.74
N SER A 126 -4.23 4.77 2.46
CA SER A 126 -5.32 4.98 1.51
C SER A 126 -4.91 4.59 0.09
N VAL A 127 -3.71 4.99 -0.35
CA VAL A 127 -3.14 4.64 -1.66
C VAL A 127 -2.99 3.13 -1.84
N ALA A 128 -2.55 2.44 -0.77
CA ALA A 128 -2.51 0.99 -0.74
C ALA A 128 -3.93 0.40 -0.75
N ARG A 129 -4.83 0.88 0.12
CA ARG A 129 -6.18 0.32 0.37
C ARG A 129 -7.13 0.36 -0.83
N PHE A 130 -7.18 1.47 -1.55
CA PHE A 130 -8.24 1.70 -2.52
C PHE A 130 -7.72 1.62 -3.96
N SER A 131 -8.43 0.86 -4.81
CA SER A 131 -8.08 0.74 -6.24
C SER A 131 -8.14 2.06 -6.99
N VAL A 132 -8.88 3.07 -6.48
CA VAL A 132 -8.86 4.44 -6.99
C VAL A 132 -7.46 5.07 -7.00
N HIS A 133 -6.50 4.50 -6.28
CA HIS A 133 -5.12 4.96 -6.22
C HIS A 133 -4.12 4.02 -6.89
N ASP A 134 -4.55 3.07 -7.73
CA ASP A 134 -3.62 2.13 -8.38
C ASP A 134 -2.56 2.85 -9.21
N THR A 135 -2.90 3.96 -9.89
CA THR A 135 -1.90 4.82 -10.57
C THR A 135 -0.76 5.26 -9.64
N PHE A 136 -1.08 5.68 -8.42
CA PHE A 136 -0.09 6.10 -7.43
C PHE A 136 0.72 4.93 -6.92
N ARG A 137 0.06 3.77 -6.71
CA ARG A 137 0.75 2.55 -6.30
C ARG A 137 1.78 2.13 -7.34
N THR A 138 1.41 2.11 -8.61
CA THR A 138 2.32 1.79 -9.72
C THR A 138 3.48 2.78 -9.79
N ALA A 139 3.20 4.09 -9.68
CA ALA A 139 4.25 5.11 -9.69
C ALA A 139 5.20 5.01 -8.47
N LEU A 140 4.68 4.72 -7.28
CA LEU A 140 5.53 4.53 -6.08
C LEU A 140 6.41 3.28 -6.21
N LEU A 141 5.85 2.18 -6.72
CA LEU A 141 6.59 0.93 -6.92
C LEU A 141 7.66 1.05 -8.02
N SER A 142 7.36 1.74 -9.14
CA SER A 142 8.32 1.91 -10.24
C SER A 142 9.52 2.79 -9.86
N GLN A 143 9.35 3.66 -8.86
CA GLN A 143 10.40 4.59 -8.43
C GLN A 143 11.36 4.05 -7.39
N GLY A 144 11.15 2.82 -6.91
CA GLY A 144 12.07 2.13 -6.02
C GLY A 144 12.38 2.94 -4.76
N THR A 145 11.36 3.33 -3.99
CA THR A 145 11.61 3.70 -2.59
C THR A 145 12.22 2.47 -1.91
N GLY A 146 13.53 2.53 -1.68
CA GLY A 146 14.38 1.42 -1.26
C GLY A 146 13.77 0.60 -0.14
N ASP A 147 13.90 -0.72 -0.27
CA ASP A 147 13.67 -1.74 0.74
C ASP A 147 12.57 -1.44 1.78
N ALA A 148 11.34 -1.85 1.46
CA ALA A 148 10.31 -2.11 2.45
C ALA A 148 10.61 -3.39 3.29
N ARG A 149 11.88 -3.60 3.66
CA ARG A 149 12.28 -4.58 4.66
C ARG A 149 12.17 -3.89 6.02
N SER A 150 11.22 -4.35 6.82
CA SER A 150 10.90 -3.91 8.21
C SER A 150 9.78 -2.88 8.32
N ALA A 151 8.54 -3.33 8.14
CA ALA A 151 7.38 -2.72 8.79
C ALA A 151 6.31 -3.78 9.11
N GLY A 152 6.73 -4.86 9.80
CA GLY A 152 5.82 -5.76 10.52
C GLY A 152 5.34 -5.19 11.86
N GLN A 153 5.75 -3.97 12.20
CA GLN A 153 5.35 -3.28 13.43
C GLN A 153 4.30 -2.21 13.13
N GLY A 154 3.28 -2.60 12.36
CA GLY A 154 2.07 -1.82 12.18
C GLY A 154 1.10 -2.10 13.32
N ARG A 155 0.51 -1.04 13.88
CA ARG A 155 -0.62 -1.12 14.81
C ARG A 155 -1.82 -1.77 14.10
N LEU A 156 -1.89 -3.10 14.15
CA LEU A 156 -2.98 -3.87 13.57
C LEU A 156 -4.13 -3.95 14.57
N GLN A 157 -5.13 -3.07 14.42
CA GLN A 157 -6.48 -3.44 14.85
C GLN A 157 -6.98 -4.49 13.85
N LEU A 158 -7.01 -5.75 14.29
CA LEU A 158 -7.44 -6.93 13.51
C LEU A 158 -8.95 -6.91 13.23
N ARG A 159 -9.45 -5.89 12.54
CA ARG A 159 -10.80 -5.89 11.95
C ARG A 159 -10.80 -5.95 10.42
N ASP A 160 -9.75 -5.51 9.73
CA ASP A 160 -9.83 -5.27 8.27
C ASP A 160 -8.76 -5.97 7.40
N GLY A 161 -7.81 -6.70 8.01
CA GLY A 161 -6.70 -7.34 7.30
C GLY A 161 -5.35 -6.62 7.43
N ALA A 162 -4.30 -7.24 6.89
CA ALA A 162 -2.92 -6.77 6.89
C ALA A 162 -2.41 -6.67 5.45
N TRP A 163 -1.59 -5.65 5.17
CA TRP A 163 -0.87 -5.56 3.90
C TRP A 163 0.40 -6.39 3.96
N LEU A 164 0.61 -7.19 2.92
CA LEU A 164 1.85 -7.89 2.68
C LEU A 164 2.53 -7.26 1.46
N LEU A 165 3.76 -6.82 1.66
CA LEU A 165 4.58 -6.19 0.63
C LEU A 165 5.70 -7.16 0.25
N GLY A 166 5.79 -7.46 -1.04
CA GLY A 166 6.91 -8.21 -1.62
C GLY A 166 7.69 -7.37 -2.59
N ARG A 167 8.64 -8.01 -3.28
CA ARG A 167 9.47 -7.35 -4.28
C ARG A 167 8.65 -6.95 -5.50
N SER A 168 7.70 -7.80 -5.89
CA SER A 168 6.96 -7.65 -7.15
C SER A 168 5.53 -7.14 -6.99
N ARG A 169 4.96 -7.21 -5.78
CA ARG A 169 3.54 -6.94 -5.53
C ARG A 169 3.24 -6.59 -4.08
N ALA A 170 2.12 -5.89 -3.90
CA ALA A 170 1.48 -5.65 -2.61
C ALA A 170 0.11 -6.34 -2.60
N GLN A 171 -0.21 -7.08 -1.54
CA GLN A 171 -1.48 -7.78 -1.41
C GLN A 171 -2.12 -7.57 -0.02
N VAL A 172 -3.46 -7.58 0.05
CA VAL A 172 -4.20 -7.51 1.31
C VAL A 172 -4.53 -8.90 1.80
N LEU A 173 -3.93 -9.30 2.91
CA LEU A 173 -4.34 -10.50 3.63
C LEU A 173 -5.47 -10.17 4.60
N ARG A 174 -6.64 -10.78 4.41
CA ARG A 174 -7.76 -10.63 5.36
C ARG A 174 -7.83 -11.80 6.33
N PHE A 175 -8.11 -11.48 7.59
CA PHE A 175 -8.31 -12.44 8.66
C PHE A 175 -9.77 -12.40 9.09
N HIS A 176 -10.51 -13.48 8.86
CA HIS A 176 -11.95 -13.54 9.17
C HIS A 176 -12.25 -14.33 10.44
N THR A 177 -11.27 -15.06 10.98
CA THR A 177 -11.52 -16.09 12.01
C THR A 177 -10.47 -16.16 13.12
N LEU A 178 -9.46 -15.28 13.14
CA LEU A 178 -8.45 -15.31 14.22
C LEU A 178 -9.11 -14.97 15.56
N PHE A 179 -8.83 -15.79 16.58
CA PHE A 179 -9.38 -15.63 17.94
C PHE A 179 -10.91 -15.63 17.99
N GLN A 180 -11.58 -16.27 17.02
CA GLN A 180 -13.03 -16.38 16.96
C GLN A 180 -13.49 -17.83 17.07
N ASN A 181 -14.69 -18.00 17.64
CA ASN A 181 -15.46 -19.24 17.61
C ASN A 181 -16.87 -18.89 17.10
N ASP A 182 -17.33 -19.57 16.04
CA ASP A 182 -18.63 -19.30 15.37
C ASP A 182 -18.93 -17.81 15.16
N HIS A 183 -17.98 -17.09 14.55
CA HIS A 183 -18.05 -15.65 14.25
C HIS A 183 -18.13 -14.71 15.47
N ARG A 184 -17.99 -15.25 16.68
CA ARG A 184 -17.92 -14.45 17.90
C ARG A 184 -16.45 -14.36 18.35
N PRO A 185 -15.95 -13.18 18.76
CA PRO A 185 -14.59 -13.04 19.29
C PRO A 185 -14.49 -13.65 20.70
N LEU A 186 -13.48 -14.50 20.95
CA LEU A 186 -13.16 -15.07 22.27
C LEU A 186 -12.47 -14.06 23.17
N TYR A 187 -11.55 -13.31 22.57
CA TYR A 187 -10.72 -12.34 23.25
C TYR A 187 -10.93 -10.98 22.58
N ARG A 188 -10.81 -9.92 23.37
CA ARG A 188 -10.72 -8.53 22.92
C ARG A 188 -9.35 -8.00 23.31
N GLY A 189 -8.80 -7.11 22.51
CA GLY A 189 -7.50 -6.53 22.82
C GLY A 189 -6.69 -6.16 21.60
N LYS A 190 -5.39 -6.00 21.83
CA LYS A 190 -4.39 -5.63 20.85
C LYS A 190 -3.15 -6.49 21.07
N CYS A 191 -2.66 -7.09 19.99
CA CYS A 191 -1.38 -7.79 19.97
C CYS A 191 -0.65 -7.51 18.66
N PHE A 192 0.65 -7.76 18.68
CA PHE A 192 1.48 -7.83 17.49
C PHE A 192 1.58 -9.30 17.08
N LEU A 193 1.37 -9.55 15.79
CA LEU A 193 1.51 -10.87 15.20
C LEU A 193 2.68 -10.87 14.22
N GLN A 194 3.38 -12.00 14.15
CA GLN A 194 4.47 -12.22 13.23
C GLN A 194 4.15 -13.40 12.32
N PHE A 195 4.31 -13.21 11.00
CA PHE A 195 4.31 -14.32 10.07
C PHE A 195 5.64 -15.05 10.15
N GLU A 196 5.59 -16.36 10.19
CA GLU A 196 6.78 -17.20 10.24
C GLU A 196 6.64 -18.38 9.30
N ARG A 197 7.75 -18.86 8.77
CA ARG A 197 7.79 -20.17 8.14
C ARG A 197 7.53 -21.23 9.20
N SER A 198 6.66 -22.18 8.91
CA SER A 198 6.32 -23.22 9.86
C SER A 198 7.42 -24.25 10.01
N GLU A 199 7.78 -24.54 11.26
CA GLU A 199 8.72 -25.61 11.65
C GLU A 199 8.01 -26.86 12.17
N LEU A 200 6.67 -26.88 12.14
CA LEU A 200 5.89 -28.03 12.58
C LEU A 200 6.19 -29.26 11.70
N ALA A 201 6.34 -30.43 12.32
CA ALA A 201 6.72 -31.66 11.63
C ALA A 201 5.78 -32.01 10.46
N GLU A 202 4.48 -31.76 10.61
CA GLU A 202 3.45 -31.97 9.58
C GLU A 202 3.56 -31.03 8.36
N HIS A 203 4.34 -29.95 8.49
CA HIS A 203 4.63 -28.98 7.43
C HIS A 203 6.00 -29.16 6.78
N ARG A 204 6.74 -30.21 7.16
CA ARG A 204 8.07 -30.48 6.61
C ARG A 204 8.03 -30.55 5.08
N GLY A 205 8.96 -29.85 4.44
CA GLY A 205 9.08 -29.78 2.98
C GLY A 205 8.05 -28.90 2.28
N LYS A 206 7.16 -28.22 3.02
CA LYS A 206 6.16 -27.29 2.46
C LYS A 206 6.57 -25.84 2.71
N ARG A 207 6.03 -24.94 1.88
CA ARG A 207 6.05 -23.50 2.14
C ARG A 207 4.80 -23.12 2.92
N THR A 208 4.81 -23.45 4.20
CA THR A 208 3.69 -23.18 5.11
C THR A 208 4.02 -21.98 6.00
N VAL A 209 3.08 -21.05 6.10
CA VAL A 209 3.16 -19.89 7.00
C VAL A 209 2.30 -20.16 8.24
N VAL A 210 2.83 -19.82 9.41
CA VAL A 210 2.10 -19.73 10.68
C VAL A 210 2.08 -18.29 11.20
N LEU A 211 1.24 -18.02 12.19
CA LEU A 211 1.22 -16.76 12.92
C LEU A 211 1.67 -16.98 14.36
N ARG A 212 2.66 -16.20 14.81
CA ARG A 212 3.08 -16.13 16.22
C ARG A 212 2.60 -14.84 16.87
N ILE A 213 2.22 -14.92 18.13
CA ILE A 213 1.93 -13.75 18.97
C ILE A 213 3.26 -13.20 19.45
N ALA A 214 3.76 -12.16 18.78
CA ALA A 214 5.05 -11.57 19.13
C ALA A 214 4.98 -10.75 20.44
N LYS A 215 3.86 -10.04 20.65
CA LYS A 215 3.66 -9.20 21.84
C LYS A 215 2.19 -8.95 22.11
N ILE A 216 1.76 -9.00 23.37
CA ILE A 216 0.42 -8.64 23.82
C ILE A 216 0.50 -7.24 24.41
N VAL A 217 -0.32 -6.32 23.91
CA VAL A 217 -0.43 -4.96 24.43
C VAL A 217 -1.59 -4.87 25.43
N GLU A 218 -2.70 -5.51 25.08
CA GLU A 218 -3.93 -5.51 25.85
C GLU A 218 -4.67 -6.80 25.50
N ILE A 219 -5.15 -7.54 26.49
CA ILE A 219 -6.02 -8.69 26.24
C ILE A 219 -7.02 -8.82 27.38
N ALA A 220 -8.27 -9.08 27.00
CA ALA A 220 -9.37 -9.37 27.90
C ALA A 220 -10.24 -10.46 27.27
N GLU A 221 -10.87 -11.26 28.11
CA GLU A 221 -11.92 -12.17 27.63
C GLU A 221 -13.13 -11.35 27.16
N ALA A 222 -13.79 -11.79 26.09
CA ALA A 222 -14.98 -11.10 25.62
C ALA A 222 -16.14 -11.34 26.61
N GLU A 223 -16.80 -10.25 27.03
CA GLU A 223 -17.96 -10.27 27.93
C GLU A 223 -19.08 -11.21 27.45
N ASN A 224 -19.86 -11.74 28.40
CA ASN A 224 -21.05 -12.58 28.18
C ASN A 224 -20.79 -13.91 27.45
N ARG A 225 -19.70 -14.60 27.79
CA ARG A 225 -19.38 -15.92 27.24
C ARG A 225 -19.48 -17.04 28.26
N ILE A 226 -20.00 -18.16 27.79
CA ILE A 226 -19.69 -19.47 28.37
C ILE A 226 -18.22 -19.73 28.04
N PRO A 227 -17.35 -19.90 29.06
CA PRO A 227 -15.95 -20.25 28.82
C PRO A 227 -15.90 -21.48 27.91
N ASN A 228 -15.14 -21.41 26.81
CA ASN A 228 -14.79 -22.62 26.09
C ASN A 228 -13.49 -23.14 26.75
N PRO A 229 -13.57 -24.17 27.62
CA PRO A 229 -12.40 -24.65 28.36
C PRO A 229 -11.30 -25.18 27.43
N MET A 230 -11.60 -25.41 26.15
CA MET A 230 -10.63 -25.89 25.17
C MET A 230 -9.94 -24.79 24.36
N ALA A 231 -10.40 -23.53 24.42
CA ALA A 231 -9.75 -22.45 23.70
C ALA A 231 -8.46 -22.04 24.44
N PRO A 232 -7.27 -22.13 23.80
CA PRO A 232 -6.03 -21.75 24.46
C PRO A 232 -6.00 -20.25 24.70
N TYR A 233 -5.63 -19.85 25.93
CA TYR A 233 -5.42 -18.45 26.26
C TYR A 233 -4.21 -17.91 25.47
N PRO A 234 -4.33 -16.78 24.75
CA PRO A 234 -3.23 -16.26 23.94
C PRO A 234 -2.06 -15.80 24.82
N ARG A 235 -0.83 -16.23 24.49
CA ARG A 235 0.40 -15.83 25.17
C ARG A 235 1.44 -15.35 24.18
N GLU A 236 2.33 -14.47 24.62
CA GLU A 236 3.49 -14.09 23.83
C GLU A 236 4.38 -15.31 23.57
N GLY A 237 4.87 -15.43 22.34
CA GLY A 237 5.61 -16.59 21.88
C GLY A 237 4.75 -17.73 21.35
N ASP A 238 3.46 -17.81 21.69
CA ASP A 238 2.60 -18.90 21.20
C ASP A 238 2.16 -18.69 19.74
N LEU A 239 1.90 -19.80 19.05
CA LEU A 239 1.23 -19.75 17.76
C LEU A 239 -0.24 -19.39 17.95
N VAL A 240 -0.78 -18.58 17.05
CA VAL A 240 -2.21 -18.27 17.02
C VAL A 240 -2.97 -19.54 16.69
N CYS A 241 -3.88 -19.97 17.56
CA CYS A 241 -4.73 -21.13 17.31
C CYS A 241 -6.10 -20.72 16.77
N VAL A 242 -6.68 -21.58 15.94
CA VAL A 242 -8.04 -21.46 15.41
C VAL A 242 -8.79 -22.79 15.60
N PRO A 243 -10.12 -22.75 15.74
CA PRO A 243 -10.87 -23.97 15.89
C PRO A 243 -10.96 -24.66 14.52
N ARG A 244 -10.71 -25.98 14.49
CA ARG A 244 -10.79 -26.77 13.26
C ARG A 244 -12.06 -27.61 13.30
N ARG A 245 -13.01 -27.26 12.44
CA ARG A 245 -14.20 -28.08 12.19
C ARG A 245 -13.79 -29.44 11.63
N GLY A 246 -13.85 -30.46 12.49
CA GLY A 246 -13.80 -31.85 12.07
C GLY A 246 -15.20 -32.33 11.64
N PRO A 247 -15.31 -33.29 10.72
CA PRO A 247 -16.59 -33.89 10.40
C PRO A 247 -17.14 -34.62 11.64
N GLY A 248 -18.26 -34.15 12.18
CA GLY A 248 -19.03 -34.83 13.22
C GLY A 248 -18.58 -34.65 14.68
N SER A 249 -17.56 -33.83 14.98
CA SER A 249 -17.16 -33.58 16.37
C SER A 249 -17.98 -32.45 17.02
N ARG A 250 -18.46 -32.67 18.25
CA ARG A 250 -19.00 -31.61 19.12
C ARG A 250 -17.91 -30.74 19.76
N THR A 251 -16.66 -31.19 19.74
CA THR A 251 -15.49 -30.46 20.26
C THR A 251 -14.55 -30.16 19.10
N GLU A 252 -14.48 -28.89 18.70
CA GLU A 252 -13.56 -28.44 17.65
C GLU A 252 -12.14 -28.38 18.24
N PRO A 253 -11.18 -29.23 17.82
CA PRO A 253 -9.81 -29.10 18.30
C PRO A 253 -9.23 -27.77 17.83
N TRP A 254 -8.57 -27.07 18.76
CA TRP A 254 -7.81 -25.86 18.46
C TRP A 254 -6.46 -26.28 17.90
N VAL A 255 -6.16 -25.82 16.69
CA VAL A 255 -4.88 -26.09 16.03
C VAL A 255 -4.21 -24.77 15.67
N PRO A 256 -2.87 -24.74 15.54
CA PRO A 256 -2.19 -23.57 15.01
C PRO A 256 -2.80 -23.14 13.68
N TRP A 257 -3.02 -21.84 13.52
CA TRP A 257 -3.38 -21.25 12.25
C TRP A 257 -2.21 -21.38 11.31
N TRP A 258 -2.46 -21.90 10.11
CA TRP A 258 -1.45 -22.02 9.08
C TRP A 258 -2.03 -21.95 7.67
N VAL A 259 -1.18 -21.60 6.72
CA VAL A 259 -1.49 -21.59 5.29
C VAL A 259 -0.32 -22.18 4.52
N ASP A 260 -0.57 -23.29 3.82
CA ASP A 260 0.34 -23.83 2.80
C ASP A 260 0.15 -23.01 1.53
N VAL A 261 1.18 -22.27 1.12
CA VAL A 261 1.08 -21.33 -0.01
C VAL A 261 1.04 -22.03 -1.37
N ASP A 262 1.40 -23.31 -1.41
CA ASP A 262 1.45 -24.13 -2.62
C ASP A 262 0.23 -25.05 -2.76
N SER A 263 -0.66 -25.08 -1.77
CA SER A 263 -1.84 -25.92 -1.80
C SER A 263 -2.83 -25.51 -2.89
N GLU A 264 -3.01 -26.38 -3.90
CA GLU A 264 -3.99 -26.18 -4.98
C GLU A 264 -5.43 -26.34 -4.50
N LYS A 265 -5.66 -27.22 -3.52
CA LYS A 265 -6.99 -27.57 -3.00
C LYS A 265 -7.71 -26.39 -2.35
N ARG A 266 -6.96 -25.35 -1.97
CA ARG A 266 -7.45 -24.12 -1.35
C ARG A 266 -6.57 -22.96 -1.78
N SER A 267 -6.63 -22.56 -3.04
CA SER A 267 -6.15 -21.25 -3.49
C SER A 267 -7.01 -20.10 -2.92
N SER A 268 -7.26 -20.16 -1.61
CA SER A 268 -7.81 -19.06 -0.82
C SER A 268 -6.97 -17.81 -1.12
N GLY A 269 -7.62 -16.65 -1.15
CA GLY A 269 -6.91 -15.38 -1.34
C GLY A 269 -5.73 -15.23 -0.38
N GLN A 270 -5.79 -15.87 0.80
CA GLN A 270 -4.69 -15.92 1.77
C GLN A 270 -3.42 -16.59 1.22
N ALA A 271 -3.52 -17.76 0.59
CA ALA A 271 -2.36 -18.46 0.03
C ALA A 271 -1.67 -17.62 -1.04
N SER A 272 -2.43 -17.04 -1.98
CA SER A 272 -1.89 -16.12 -3.00
C SER A 272 -1.22 -14.90 -2.37
N CYS A 273 -1.83 -14.31 -1.34
CA CYS A 273 -1.26 -13.18 -0.61
C CYS A 273 0.07 -13.55 0.04
N LEU A 274 0.13 -14.72 0.69
CA LEU A 274 1.28 -15.15 1.49
C LEU A 274 2.45 -15.70 0.67
N ARG A 275 2.25 -16.06 -0.61
CA ARG A 275 3.36 -16.40 -1.53
C ARG A 275 4.42 -15.31 -1.61
N VAL A 276 4.02 -14.08 -1.36
CA VAL A 276 4.91 -12.92 -1.30
C VAL A 276 6.07 -13.09 -0.32
N LEU A 277 5.85 -13.85 0.77
CA LEU A 277 6.85 -14.15 1.78
C LEU A 277 7.92 -15.15 1.30
N PHE A 278 7.69 -15.80 0.16
CA PHE A 278 8.58 -16.80 -0.43
C PHE A 278 9.04 -16.44 -1.84
N GLU A 279 8.92 -15.17 -2.27
CA GLU A 279 9.33 -14.73 -3.63
C GLU A 279 10.82 -14.98 -3.93
N ASP A 280 11.65 -15.05 -2.89
CA ASP A 280 13.09 -15.29 -2.99
C ASP A 280 13.44 -16.78 -3.08
N GLU A 281 12.49 -17.64 -2.73
CA GLU A 281 12.63 -19.08 -2.84
C GLU A 281 12.04 -19.48 -4.19
N GLY A 282 12.90 -19.73 -5.17
CA GLY A 282 12.50 -20.17 -6.52
C GLY A 282 11.42 -21.24 -6.48
N THR A 283 10.56 -21.29 -7.50
CA THR A 283 9.43 -22.23 -7.51
C THR A 283 9.92 -23.66 -7.31
N PRO A 284 9.36 -24.41 -6.33
CA PRO A 284 9.75 -25.79 -6.09
C PRO A 284 9.31 -26.63 -7.29
N GLY A 285 10.20 -26.77 -8.28
CA GLY A 285 9.91 -27.41 -9.56
C GLY A 285 10.90 -27.11 -10.68
N GLU A 286 11.72 -26.05 -10.61
CA GLU A 286 12.74 -25.77 -11.64
C GLU A 286 14.10 -26.45 -11.38
N ALA A 287 14.34 -26.94 -10.16
CA ALA A 287 15.54 -27.70 -9.83
C ALA A 287 15.33 -29.20 -10.12
N ASN A 288 15.31 -29.58 -11.40
CA ASN A 288 15.62 -30.92 -11.98
C ASN A 288 14.85 -31.19 -13.28
N ALA A 289 15.03 -30.36 -14.30
CA ALA A 289 14.92 -30.86 -15.66
C ALA A 289 16.33 -31.39 -16.05
N PRO A 290 16.58 -32.73 -16.02
CA PRO A 290 17.82 -33.25 -16.58
C PRO A 290 17.88 -32.86 -18.05
N GLY A 291 19.03 -32.32 -18.47
CA GLY A 291 19.30 -32.01 -19.86
C GLY A 291 18.94 -33.20 -20.73
N ARG A 292 18.09 -32.97 -21.73
CA ARG A 292 17.98 -33.87 -22.86
C ARG A 292 19.26 -33.71 -23.66
N ASP A 293 20.17 -34.66 -23.48
CA ASP A 293 21.17 -34.99 -24.50
C ASP A 293 20.47 -35.52 -25.77
#